data_AF-A0AAV6TQE4-F1
#
_entry.id   AF-A0AAV6TQE4-F1
#
_cell.length_a   1.000
_cell.length_b   1.000
_cell.length_c   1.000
_cell.angle_alpha   90.00
_cell.angle_beta   90.00
_cell.angle_gamma   90.00
#
_symmetry.space_group_name_H-M   'P 1'
#
loop_
_entity.id
_entity.type
_entity.pdbx_description
1 polymer ?
#
loop_
_entity_poly.entity_id
_entity_poly.type
_entity_poly.pdbx_seq_one_letter_code
_entity_poly.pdbx_strand_id
1 'polypeptide(L)'
;MAKLAYTNGIKTLPNIEQLKVSRCVLPVTTNSVSLVGFADASAKADGACVYVHTEINSNKGSSHLLCSKSRVCPIKTVTIPKLELSLCLLLSQLIQKSLTALKHQIKSVQLFSDSTIALAWIKTSPQLLKPFVSNRVSQIQQLTSDFEWRHIPSELNPADLISRGLEAPALSHCELWWKGPELTSIPVPASDEPQPADQQFFEELKVLPKMAFSSHWPSHKRGITKC
;
A
#
# COMPACT_ATOMS: atom_id res chain seq x y z
N MET A 1 -22.63 -6.32 -3.62
CA MET A 1 -21.74 -6.34 -2.43
C MET A 1 -21.44 -4.94 -1.90
N ALA A 2 -20.47 -4.17 -2.40
CA ALA A 2 -20.10 -2.87 -1.77
C ALA A 2 -21.23 -1.83 -1.58
N LYS A 3 -22.18 -1.66 -2.53
CA LYS A 3 -23.31 -0.72 -2.36
C LYS A 3 -24.21 -1.10 -1.18
N LEU A 4 -24.38 -2.41 -0.94
CA LEU A 4 -25.15 -2.96 0.18
C LEU A 4 -24.40 -2.74 1.50
N ALA A 5 -23.08 -2.97 1.51
CA ALA A 5 -22.21 -2.73 2.65
C ALA A 5 -22.22 -1.26 3.09
N TYR A 6 -22.14 -0.30 2.15
CA TYR A 6 -22.25 1.13 2.49
C TYR A 6 -23.64 1.50 3.02
N THR A 7 -24.72 1.00 2.43
CA THR A 7 -26.08 1.28 2.93
C THR A 7 -26.37 0.66 4.29
N ASN A 8 -25.87 -0.55 4.56
CA ASN A 8 -25.98 -1.19 5.86
C ASN A 8 -25.07 -0.53 6.90
N GLY A 9 -23.88 -0.08 6.49
CA GLY A 9 -22.98 0.72 7.30
C GLY A 9 -23.65 1.99 7.84
N ILE A 10 -24.41 2.71 7.00
CA ILE A 10 -25.18 3.90 7.44
C ILE A 10 -26.22 3.52 8.51
N LYS A 11 -26.95 2.42 8.32
CA LYS A 11 -27.97 1.97 9.27
C LYS A 11 -27.38 1.55 10.62
N THR A 12 -26.17 1.00 10.61
CA THR A 12 -25.48 0.50 11.79
C THR A 12 -24.52 1.51 12.41
N LEU A 13 -24.40 2.70 11.81
CA LEU A 13 -23.52 3.79 12.25
C LEU A 13 -23.67 4.17 13.73
N PRO A 14 -24.89 4.17 14.34
CA PRO A 14 -25.03 4.44 15.77
C PRO A 14 -24.18 3.53 16.67
N ASN A 15 -23.84 2.31 16.23
CA ASN A 15 -23.03 1.37 17.01
C ASN A 15 -21.55 1.82 17.13
N ILE A 16 -21.11 2.82 16.36
CA ILE A 16 -19.75 3.39 16.47
C ILE A 16 -19.55 4.08 17.83
N GLU A 17 -20.60 4.53 18.52
CA GLU A 17 -20.47 5.15 19.86
C GLU A 17 -19.79 4.22 20.88
N GLN A 18 -19.85 2.90 20.66
CA GLN A 18 -19.25 1.90 21.53
C GLN A 18 -17.77 1.63 21.20
N LEU A 19 -17.29 2.11 20.04
CA LEU A 19 -15.92 1.90 19.59
C LEU A 19 -14.94 2.76 20.39
N LYS A 20 -13.96 2.12 21.02
CA LYS A 20 -12.87 2.79 21.73
C LYS A 20 -11.57 2.58 20.97
N VAL A 21 -10.92 3.67 20.56
CA VAL A 21 -9.62 3.64 19.89
C VAL A 21 -8.56 4.17 20.85
N SER A 22 -7.49 3.41 21.04
CA SER A 22 -6.33 3.89 21.82
C SER A 22 -5.70 5.08 21.10
N ARG A 23 -5.61 6.22 21.78
CA ARG A 23 -4.94 7.42 21.24
C ARG A 23 -3.42 7.29 21.21
N CYS A 24 -2.86 6.48 22.12
CA CYS A 24 -1.42 6.23 22.16
C CYS A 24 -1.10 5.02 21.28
N VAL A 25 -0.36 5.28 20.19
CA VAL A 25 0.14 4.25 19.25
C VAL A 25 1.63 3.97 19.42
N LEU A 26 2.33 4.78 20.23
CA LEU A 26 3.75 4.68 20.53
C LEU A 26 3.95 4.60 22.06
N PRO A 27 4.06 3.38 22.62
CA PRO A 27 4.42 3.20 24.03
C PRO A 27 5.81 3.77 24.34
N VAL A 28 6.05 4.22 25.58
CA VAL A 28 7.34 4.82 26.00
C VAL A 28 8.50 3.81 25.95
N THR A 29 8.22 2.51 26.02
CA THR A 29 9.21 1.44 26.13
C THR A 29 9.56 0.77 24.80
N THR A 30 9.38 1.44 23.67
CA THR A 30 9.63 0.84 22.34
C THR A 30 11.10 0.88 21.96
N ASN A 31 11.65 -0.27 21.58
CA ASN A 31 13.05 -0.39 21.15
C ASN A 31 13.22 0.06 19.70
N SER A 32 12.23 -0.19 18.86
CA SER A 32 12.23 0.25 17.47
C SER A 32 10.82 0.54 16.97
N VAL A 33 10.74 1.45 16.01
CA VAL A 33 9.49 1.89 15.39
C VAL A 33 9.63 1.81 13.87
N SER A 34 8.67 1.16 13.22
CA SER A 34 8.58 1.04 11.76
C SER A 34 7.19 1.47 11.30
N LEU A 35 7.10 1.95 10.06
CA LEU A 35 5.81 2.23 9.43
C LEU A 35 5.48 1.20 8.36
N VAL A 36 4.21 0.82 8.29
CA VAL A 36 3.72 -0.08 7.26
C VAL A 36 2.51 0.53 6.58
N GLY A 37 2.60 0.72 5.27
CA GLY A 37 1.56 1.30 4.46
C GLY A 37 0.90 0.28 3.55
N PHE A 38 -0.41 0.37 3.38
CA PHE A 38 -1.18 -0.48 2.48
C PHE A 38 -2.07 0.39 1.59
N ALA A 39 -2.16 0.04 0.32
CA ALA A 39 -2.98 0.70 -0.68
C ALA A 39 -3.88 -0.32 -1.38
N ASP A 40 -5.13 0.06 -1.60
CA ASP A 40 -6.08 -0.69 -2.42
C ASP A 40 -7.05 0.25 -3.14
N ALA A 41 -7.47 -0.15 -4.35
CA ALA A 41 -8.41 0.60 -5.14
C ALA A 41 -9.47 -0.31 -5.78
N SER A 42 -10.73 0.11 -5.70
CA SER A 42 -11.82 -0.53 -6.44
C SER A 42 -12.51 0.46 -7.37
N ALA A 43 -13.39 -0.05 -8.24
CA ALA A 43 -14.23 0.78 -9.11
C ALA A 43 -15.25 1.67 -8.35
N LYS A 44 -15.34 1.58 -7.02
CA LYS A 44 -16.34 2.30 -6.20
C LYS A 44 -15.71 3.25 -5.21
N ALA A 45 -14.76 2.73 -4.44
CA ALA A 45 -14.02 3.48 -3.46
C ALA A 45 -12.60 2.95 -3.40
N ASP A 46 -11.71 3.78 -2.91
CA ASP A 46 -10.30 3.47 -2.82
C ASP A 46 -9.75 3.98 -1.49
N GLY A 47 -8.66 3.36 -1.03
CA GLY A 47 -8.17 3.56 0.32
C GLY A 47 -6.69 3.32 0.49
N ALA A 48 -6.12 4.05 1.45
CA ALA A 48 -4.79 3.78 1.98
C ALA A 48 -4.85 3.81 3.51
N CYS A 49 -4.06 2.95 4.16
CA CYS A 49 -3.89 2.95 5.61
C CYS A 49 -2.43 2.76 5.99
N VAL A 50 -2.03 3.40 7.09
CA VAL A 50 -0.68 3.37 7.64
C VAL A 50 -0.76 2.87 9.07
N TYR A 51 0.11 1.92 9.40
CA TYR A 51 0.26 1.35 10.72
C TYR A 51 1.62 1.73 11.29
N VAL A 52 1.67 1.93 12.60
CA VAL A 52 2.91 1.93 13.37
C VAL A 52 3.13 0.51 13.89
N HIS A 53 4.29 -0.06 13.56
CA HIS A 53 4.77 -1.29 14.14
C HIS A 53 5.87 -0.99 15.15
N THR A 54 5.75 -1.51 16.36
CA THR A 54 6.72 -1.28 17.44
C THR A 54 7.22 -2.60 17.99
N GLU A 55 8.54 -2.72 18.17
CA GLU A 55 9.15 -3.87 18.85
C GLU A 55 9.40 -3.52 20.33
N ILE A 56 8.84 -4.29 21.25
CA ILE A 56 9.07 -4.17 22.70
C ILE A 56 9.75 -5.46 23.19
N ASN A 57 11.07 -5.40 23.39
CA ASN A 57 11.92 -6.57 23.70
C ASN A 57 11.84 -7.68 22.64
N SER A 58 12.76 -8.65 22.69
CA SER A 58 13.13 -9.53 21.57
C SER A 58 12.04 -10.41 20.95
N ASN A 59 10.75 -10.34 21.36
CA ASN A 59 9.66 -11.14 20.80
C ASN A 59 8.23 -10.55 20.97
N LYS A 60 8.05 -9.31 21.46
CA LYS A 60 6.70 -8.74 21.63
C LYS A 60 6.53 -7.47 20.80
N GLY A 61 6.13 -7.67 19.54
CA GLY A 61 5.72 -6.58 18.65
C GLY A 61 4.28 -6.17 18.90
N SER A 62 3.96 -4.90 18.66
CA SER A 62 2.57 -4.41 18.55
C SER A 62 2.42 -3.57 17.29
N SER A 63 1.23 -3.63 16.70
CA SER A 63 0.89 -2.89 15.49
C SER A 63 -0.43 -2.16 15.71
N HIS A 64 -0.46 -0.88 15.32
CA HIS A 64 -1.60 -0.01 15.52
C HIS A 64 -1.85 0.86 14.29
N LEU A 65 -3.12 0.99 13.90
CA LEU A 65 -3.51 1.94 12.86
C LEU A 65 -3.14 3.37 13.27
N LEU A 66 -2.27 4.01 12.49
CA LEU A 66 -1.86 5.40 12.68
C LEU A 66 -2.84 6.35 12.04
N CYS A 67 -3.11 6.13 10.75
CA CYS A 67 -4.00 6.95 9.96
C CYS A 67 -4.48 6.18 8.73
N SER A 68 -5.60 6.62 8.17
CA SER A 68 -6.09 6.12 6.90
C SER A 68 -6.69 7.26 6.09
N LYS A 69 -6.83 7.03 4.78
CA LYS A 69 -7.47 7.97 3.87
C LYS A 69 -8.24 7.19 2.82
N SER A 70 -9.51 7.52 2.69
CA SER A 70 -10.41 6.96 1.67
C SER A 70 -10.80 8.02 0.65
N ARG A 71 -11.15 7.60 -0.56
CA ARG A 71 -11.81 8.44 -1.58
C ARG A 71 -12.89 7.64 -2.31
N VAL A 72 -13.89 8.36 -2.81
CA VAL A 72 -14.87 7.80 -3.74
C VAL A 72 -14.24 7.81 -5.13
N CYS A 73 -14.33 6.69 -5.84
CA CYS A 73 -13.76 6.57 -7.18
C CYS A 73 -14.44 7.60 -8.12
N PRO A 74 -13.67 8.33 -8.96
CA PRO A 74 -14.23 9.26 -9.93
C PRO A 74 -15.23 8.58 -10.89
N ILE A 75 -16.25 9.33 -11.32
CA ILE A 75 -17.24 8.85 -12.31
C ILE A 75 -16.60 8.64 -13.69
N LYS A 76 -15.53 9.38 -13.99
CA LYS A 76 -14.79 9.22 -15.26
C LYS A 76 -14.17 7.83 -15.31
N THR A 77 -14.32 7.18 -16.46
CA THR A 77 -13.78 5.85 -16.72
C THR A 77 -12.25 5.89 -16.68
N VAL A 78 -11.69 5.36 -15.60
CA VAL A 78 -10.26 5.09 -15.41
C VAL A 78 -10.14 3.58 -15.22
N THR A 79 -9.12 2.96 -15.82
CA THR A 79 -8.89 1.53 -15.64
C THR A 79 -8.52 1.21 -14.19
N ILE A 80 -8.85 0.00 -13.72
CA ILE A 80 -8.56 -0.44 -12.36
C ILE A 80 -7.06 -0.27 -12.03
N PRO A 81 -6.10 -0.67 -12.88
CA PRO A 81 -4.68 -0.48 -12.55
C PRO A 81 -4.25 0.98 -12.40
N LYS A 82 -4.89 1.89 -13.15
CA LYS A 82 -4.63 3.33 -13.01
C LYS A 82 -5.18 3.89 -11.70
N LEU A 83 -6.27 3.33 -11.18
CA LEU A 83 -6.78 3.63 -9.85
C LEU A 83 -5.82 3.08 -8.79
N GLU A 84 -5.41 1.82 -8.88
CA GLU A 84 -4.45 1.19 -7.98
C GLU A 84 -3.13 1.99 -7.90
N LEU A 85 -2.56 2.38 -9.04
CA LEU A 85 -1.39 3.26 -9.09
C LEU A 85 -1.63 4.63 -8.46
N SER A 86 -2.83 5.20 -8.64
CA SER A 86 -3.21 6.47 -8.01
C SER A 86 -3.34 6.35 -6.49
N LEU A 87 -3.50 5.14 -5.97
CA LEU A 87 -3.61 4.86 -4.55
C LEU A 87 -2.25 4.58 -3.94
N CYS A 88 -1.37 3.92 -4.70
CA CYS A 88 0.03 3.86 -4.35
C CYS A 88 0.61 5.28 -4.16
N LEU A 89 0.31 6.22 -5.07
CA LEU A 89 0.72 7.62 -4.91
C LEU A 89 0.10 8.29 -3.67
N LEU A 90 -1.18 8.01 -3.39
CA LEU A 90 -1.83 8.55 -2.18
C LEU A 90 -1.13 8.05 -0.92
N LEU A 91 -0.79 6.75 -0.88
CA LEU A 91 -0.07 6.14 0.22
C LEU A 91 1.33 6.74 0.37
N SER A 92 2.09 6.92 -0.72
CA SER A 92 3.40 7.60 -0.68
C SER A 92 3.33 8.97 -0.01
N GLN A 93 2.33 9.78 -0.39
CA GLN A 93 2.11 11.10 0.19
C GLN A 93 1.69 11.02 1.67
N LEU A 94 0.84 10.05 2.02
CA LEU A 94 0.37 9.85 3.39
C LEU A 94 1.51 9.43 4.32
N ILE A 95 2.41 8.55 3.85
CA ILE A 95 3.61 8.12 4.57
C ILE A 95 4.54 9.29 4.83
N GLN A 96 4.84 10.11 3.82
CA GLN A 96 5.70 11.29 3.99
C GLN A 96 5.14 12.27 5.03
N LYS A 97 3.82 12.49 5.03
CA LYS A 97 3.14 13.29 6.06
C LYS A 97 3.23 12.64 7.43
N SER A 98 3.08 11.32 7.52
CA SER A 98 3.15 10.57 8.77
C SER A 98 4.56 10.61 9.38
N LEU A 99 5.59 10.45 8.57
CA LEU A 99 7.00 10.59 8.99
C LEU A 99 7.27 11.98 9.58
N THR A 100 6.80 13.03 8.89
CA THR A 100 6.95 14.42 9.34
C THR A 100 6.20 14.67 10.66
N ALA A 101 5.00 14.09 10.81
CA ALA A 101 4.14 14.30 11.98
C ALA A 101 4.59 13.54 13.22
N LEU A 102 5.11 12.32 13.08
CA LEU A 102 5.47 11.45 14.20
C LEU A 102 6.67 11.95 15.00
N LYS A 103 7.57 12.73 14.39
CA LYS A 103 8.79 13.28 15.05
C LYS A 103 9.57 12.23 15.85
N HIS A 104 9.59 10.99 15.37
CA HIS A 104 10.27 9.85 15.99
C HIS A 104 11.27 9.26 15.01
N GLN A 105 12.33 8.64 15.51
CA GLN A 105 13.25 7.88 14.66
C GLN A 105 12.52 6.64 14.13
N ILE A 106 12.40 6.54 12.81
CA ILE A 106 11.76 5.40 12.14
C ILE A 106 12.86 4.49 11.59
N LYS A 107 12.88 3.24 12.05
CA LYS A 107 13.86 2.21 11.66
C LYS A 107 13.66 1.78 10.20
N SER A 108 12.41 1.62 9.77
CA SER A 108 12.07 1.20 8.42
C SER A 108 10.65 1.56 8.02
N VAL A 109 10.42 1.62 6.71
CA VAL A 109 9.10 1.82 6.10
C VAL A 109 8.89 0.73 5.05
N GLN A 110 7.73 0.07 5.09
CA GLN A 110 7.31 -0.94 4.12
C GLN A 110 5.99 -0.53 3.48
N LEU A 111 5.87 -0.65 2.16
CA LEU A 111 4.69 -0.24 1.40
C LEU A 111 4.15 -1.42 0.62
N PHE A 112 2.83 -1.63 0.69
CA PHE A 112 2.17 -2.78 0.11
C PHE A 112 1.01 -2.39 -0.81
N SER A 113 0.86 -3.19 -1.87
CA SER A 113 -0.32 -3.23 -2.73
C SER A 113 -0.51 -4.67 -3.21
N ASP A 114 -1.73 -5.08 -3.46
CA ASP A 114 -2.08 -6.36 -4.10
C ASP A 114 -2.08 -6.26 -5.63
N SER A 115 -1.93 -5.06 -6.19
CA SER A 115 -1.83 -4.85 -7.64
C SER A 115 -0.42 -5.11 -8.15
N THR A 116 -0.22 -6.28 -8.76
CA THR A 116 1.04 -6.63 -9.44
C THR A 116 1.34 -5.69 -10.61
N ILE A 117 0.33 -5.19 -11.33
CA ILE A 117 0.50 -4.24 -12.43
C ILE A 117 0.99 -2.88 -11.91
N ALA A 118 0.37 -2.34 -10.86
CA ALA A 118 0.80 -1.08 -10.28
C ALA A 118 2.23 -1.18 -9.73
N LEU A 119 2.57 -2.29 -9.05
CA LEU A 119 3.92 -2.55 -8.57
C LEU A 119 4.93 -2.68 -9.72
N ALA A 120 4.57 -3.35 -10.82
CA ALA A 120 5.42 -3.45 -12.01
C ALA A 120 5.66 -2.07 -12.65
N TRP A 121 4.64 -1.21 -12.74
CA TRP A 121 4.82 0.17 -13.20
C TRP A 121 5.71 0.98 -12.27
N ILE A 122 5.55 0.84 -10.94
CA ILE A 122 6.41 1.52 -9.96
C ILE A 122 7.89 1.12 -10.13
N LYS A 123 8.17 -0.14 -10.49
CA LYS A 123 9.53 -0.62 -10.79
C LYS A 123 10.06 -0.19 -12.17
N THR A 124 9.20 0.33 -13.05
CA THR A 124 9.55 0.71 -14.42
C THR A 124 10.03 2.17 -14.50
N SER A 125 11.00 2.46 -15.38
CA SER A 125 11.43 3.85 -15.61
C SER A 125 10.26 4.70 -16.14
N PRO A 126 9.95 5.86 -15.52
CA PRO A 126 8.84 6.72 -15.95
C PRO A 126 8.93 7.12 -17.43
N GLN A 127 10.14 7.22 -17.98
CA GLN A 127 10.35 7.64 -19.37
C GLN A 127 9.76 6.64 -20.38
N LEU A 128 9.66 5.36 -20.00
CA LEU A 128 9.10 4.30 -20.84
C LEU A 128 7.57 4.26 -20.83
N LEU A 129 6.93 4.94 -19.88
CA LEU A 129 5.48 4.86 -19.63
C LEU A 129 4.75 6.05 -20.24
N LYS A 130 3.48 5.86 -20.64
CA LYS A 130 2.59 6.92 -21.11
C LYS A 130 2.32 7.96 -20.01
N PRO A 131 1.95 9.21 -20.35
CA PRO A 131 1.97 10.35 -19.43
C PRO A 131 1.23 10.14 -18.10
N PHE A 132 0.05 9.50 -18.10
CA PHE A 132 -0.72 9.30 -16.88
C PHE A 132 0.04 8.46 -15.84
N VAL A 133 0.57 7.31 -16.30
CA VAL A 133 1.31 6.35 -15.48
C VAL A 133 2.68 6.93 -15.14
N SER A 134 3.39 7.46 -16.14
CA SER A 134 4.70 8.09 -16.00
C SER A 134 4.75 9.16 -14.90
N ASN A 135 3.81 10.10 -14.91
CA ASN A 135 3.79 11.21 -13.95
C ASN A 135 3.56 10.73 -12.51
N ARG A 136 2.79 9.64 -12.33
CA ARG A 136 2.53 9.06 -11.01
C ARG A 136 3.71 8.23 -10.52
N VAL A 137 4.27 7.38 -11.39
CA VAL A 137 5.46 6.58 -11.08
C VAL A 137 6.62 7.48 -10.70
N SER A 138 6.84 8.58 -11.43
CA SER A 138 7.90 9.55 -11.09
C SER A 138 7.72 10.14 -9.69
N GLN A 139 6.49 10.49 -9.30
CA GLN A 139 6.21 11.02 -7.96
C GLN A 139 6.34 9.94 -6.88
N ILE A 140 5.86 8.72 -7.15
CA ILE A 140 5.98 7.59 -6.21
C ILE A 140 7.47 7.32 -5.96
N GLN A 141 8.26 7.13 -7.01
CA GLN A 141 9.70 6.86 -6.92
C GLN A 141 10.45 7.97 -6.17
N GLN A 142 10.08 9.24 -6.39
CA GLN A 142 10.65 10.37 -5.64
C GLN A 142 10.27 10.35 -4.16
N LEU A 143 9.00 10.08 -3.83
CA LEU A 143 8.50 10.09 -2.46
C LEU A 143 8.87 8.82 -1.68
N THR A 144 9.29 7.76 -2.35
CA THR A 144 9.57 6.46 -1.72
C THR A 144 10.94 5.92 -2.12
N SER A 145 11.90 6.78 -2.44
CA SER A 145 13.25 6.37 -2.86
C SER A 145 13.96 5.48 -1.85
N ASP A 146 13.67 5.71 -0.56
CA ASP A 146 14.31 5.01 0.56
C ASP A 146 13.45 3.86 1.09
N PHE A 147 12.30 3.57 0.47
CA PHE A 147 11.32 2.61 0.96
C PHE A 147 11.09 1.49 -0.04
N GLU A 148 10.68 0.33 0.48
CA GLU A 148 10.43 -0.85 -0.33
C GLU A 148 8.94 -1.01 -0.61
N TRP A 149 8.60 -1.23 -1.88
CA TRP A 149 7.27 -1.65 -2.32
C TRP A 149 7.22 -3.16 -2.51
N ARG A 150 6.22 -3.82 -1.92
CA ARG A 150 6.00 -5.26 -2.01
C ARG A 150 4.57 -5.60 -2.35
N HIS A 151 4.40 -6.79 -2.92
CA HIS A 151 3.10 -7.40 -3.08
C HIS A 151 2.56 -7.93 -1.75
N ILE A 152 1.24 -7.88 -1.57
CA ILE A 152 0.51 -8.57 -0.50
C ILE A 152 -0.73 -9.26 -1.09
N PRO A 153 -1.13 -10.46 -0.63
CA PRO A 153 -2.43 -11.03 -0.99
C PRO A 153 -3.59 -10.13 -0.56
N SER A 154 -4.63 -10.00 -1.40
CA SER A 154 -5.79 -9.12 -1.14
C SER A 154 -6.48 -9.44 0.20
N GLU A 155 -6.49 -10.70 0.63
CA GLU A 155 -7.11 -11.16 1.87
C GLU A 155 -6.37 -10.67 3.12
N LEU A 156 -5.08 -10.37 2.97
CA LEU A 156 -4.23 -9.81 4.02
C LEU A 156 -4.10 -8.28 3.89
N ASN A 157 -4.70 -7.67 2.87
CA ASN A 157 -4.61 -6.24 2.62
C ASN A 157 -5.70 -5.47 3.40
N PRO A 158 -5.37 -4.77 4.50
CA PRO A 158 -6.39 -4.03 5.26
C PRO A 158 -7.00 -2.86 4.49
N ALA A 159 -6.36 -2.38 3.41
CA ALA A 159 -6.93 -1.31 2.59
C ALA A 159 -8.16 -1.78 1.77
N ASP A 160 -8.30 -3.09 1.53
CA ASP A 160 -9.46 -3.69 0.86
C ASP A 160 -10.76 -3.45 1.66
N LEU A 161 -10.67 -3.40 2.99
CA LEU A 161 -11.81 -3.06 3.85
C LEU A 161 -12.33 -1.63 3.61
N ILE A 162 -11.45 -0.70 3.20
CA ILE A 162 -11.82 0.67 2.87
C ILE A 162 -12.56 0.72 1.53
N SER A 163 -12.05 -0.01 0.53
CA SER A 163 -12.55 0.04 -0.85
C SER A 163 -13.87 -0.74 -1.02
N ARG A 164 -14.06 -1.82 -0.26
CA ARG A 164 -15.27 -2.66 -0.30
C ARG A 164 -16.36 -2.21 0.68
N GLY A 165 -15.94 -1.55 1.77
CA GLY A 165 -16.79 -1.17 2.88
C GLY A 165 -16.98 -2.29 3.91
N LEU A 166 -17.13 -1.90 5.17
CA LEU A 166 -17.36 -2.78 6.31
C LEU A 166 -18.54 -2.26 7.15
N GLU A 167 -19.36 -3.16 7.68
CA GLU A 167 -20.46 -2.77 8.58
C GLU A 167 -19.91 -2.33 9.95
N ALA A 168 -20.53 -1.33 10.57
CA ALA A 168 -20.03 -0.72 11.81
C ALA A 168 -19.84 -1.72 12.98
N PRO A 169 -20.71 -2.73 13.20
CA PRO A 169 -20.52 -3.70 14.28
C PRO A 169 -19.31 -4.59 14.04
N ALA A 170 -19.07 -4.97 12.78
CA ALA A 170 -17.93 -5.81 12.40
C ALA A 170 -16.60 -5.06 12.55
N LEU A 171 -16.60 -3.73 12.34
CA LEU A 171 -15.40 -2.91 12.50
C LEU A 171 -14.79 -3.04 13.91
N SER A 172 -15.61 -3.07 14.96
CA SER A 172 -15.13 -3.13 16.35
C SER A 172 -14.30 -4.39 16.67
N HIS A 173 -14.55 -5.49 15.97
CA HIS A 173 -13.86 -6.77 16.15
C HIS A 173 -12.90 -7.10 14.98
N CYS A 174 -12.68 -6.15 14.07
CA CYS A 174 -11.86 -6.37 12.88
C CYS A 174 -10.37 -6.21 13.22
N GLU A 175 -9.75 -7.32 13.64
CA GLU A 175 -8.33 -7.36 13.98
C GLU A 175 -7.42 -6.92 12.82
N LEU A 176 -7.74 -7.34 11.59
CA LEU A 176 -7.01 -6.92 10.39
C LEU A 176 -7.01 -5.40 10.23
N TRP A 177 -8.09 -4.71 10.54
CA TRP A 177 -8.17 -3.25 10.44
C TRP A 177 -7.44 -2.53 11.58
N TRP A 178 -7.54 -3.04 12.81
CA TRP A 178 -6.98 -2.32 13.97
C TRP A 178 -5.49 -2.62 14.19
N LYS A 179 -5.05 -3.82 13.83
CA LYS A 179 -3.67 -4.29 14.03
C LYS A 179 -2.91 -4.51 12.72
N GLY A 180 -3.57 -4.54 11.57
CA GLY A 180 -2.93 -4.92 10.32
C GLY A 180 -2.61 -6.42 10.26
N PRO A 181 -2.05 -6.89 9.14
CA PRO A 181 -1.63 -8.28 9.00
C PRO A 181 -0.38 -8.57 9.83
N GLU A 182 -0.17 -9.85 10.15
CA GLU A 182 1.10 -10.29 10.72
C GLU A 182 2.18 -10.23 9.64
N LEU A 183 3.17 -9.34 9.78
CA LEU A 183 4.16 -9.08 8.71
C LEU A 183 4.99 -10.32 8.35
N THR A 184 5.20 -11.22 9.31
CA THR A 184 5.86 -12.54 9.15
C THR A 184 5.05 -13.51 8.30
N SER A 185 3.72 -13.35 8.24
CA SER A 185 2.82 -14.17 7.42
C SER A 185 2.72 -13.68 5.98
N ILE A 186 3.21 -12.46 5.67
CA ILE A 186 3.21 -11.95 4.31
C ILE A 186 4.28 -12.73 3.53
N PRO A 187 3.89 -13.44 2.45
CA PRO A 187 4.85 -14.19 1.65
C PRO A 187 5.93 -13.25 1.11
N VAL A 188 7.20 -13.59 1.35
CA VAL A 188 8.30 -12.93 0.64
C VAL A 188 8.17 -13.35 -0.82
N PRO A 189 8.14 -12.40 -1.77
CA PRO A 189 8.09 -12.77 -3.17
C PRO A 189 9.26 -13.70 -3.50
N ALA A 190 8.99 -14.80 -4.19
CA ALA A 190 10.07 -15.52 -4.85
C ALA A 190 10.83 -14.52 -5.73
N SER A 191 12.16 -14.68 -5.86
CA SER A 191 13.01 -13.83 -6.71
C SER A 191 12.52 -13.68 -8.15
N ASP A 192 11.61 -14.57 -8.56
CA ASP A 192 10.93 -14.61 -9.85
C ASP A 192 9.46 -14.21 -9.70
N GLU A 193 9.17 -12.96 -9.27
CA GLU A 193 7.81 -12.44 -9.42
C GLU A 193 7.43 -12.56 -10.90
N PRO A 194 6.30 -13.21 -11.24
CA PRO A 194 5.89 -13.38 -12.61
C PRO A 194 5.86 -11.99 -13.27
N GLN A 195 6.69 -11.85 -14.31
CA GLN A 195 6.66 -10.70 -15.20
C GLN A 195 5.21 -10.48 -15.61
N PRO A 196 4.71 -9.23 -15.65
CA PRO A 196 3.34 -9.00 -16.05
C PRO A 196 3.18 -9.47 -17.49
N ALA A 197 2.67 -10.70 -17.66
CA ALA A 197 2.08 -11.18 -18.90
C ALA A 197 0.71 -10.50 -19.15
N ASP A 198 0.34 -9.57 -18.27
CA ASP A 198 -0.86 -8.77 -18.37
C ASP A 198 -0.73 -7.75 -19.50
N GLN A 199 -1.61 -7.87 -20.47
CA GLN A 199 -1.72 -6.96 -21.61
C GLN A 199 -1.81 -5.49 -21.19
N GLN A 200 -2.49 -5.19 -20.07
CA GLN A 200 -2.68 -3.83 -19.57
C GLN A 200 -1.37 -3.16 -19.15
N PHE A 201 -0.37 -3.94 -18.70
CA PHE A 201 0.96 -3.40 -18.42
C PHE A 201 1.61 -2.87 -19.70
N PHE A 202 1.63 -3.68 -20.76
CA PHE A 202 2.27 -3.35 -22.04
C PHE A 202 1.55 -2.22 -22.77
N GLU A 203 0.24 -2.10 -22.61
CA GLU A 203 -0.56 -1.01 -23.19
C GLU A 203 -0.13 0.38 -22.72
N GLU A 204 0.50 0.49 -21.55
CA GLU A 204 0.97 1.77 -21.00
C GLU A 204 2.44 2.07 -21.32
N LEU A 205 3.13 1.22 -22.08
CA LEU A 205 4.47 1.51 -22.60
C LEU A 205 4.38 2.43 -23.83
N LYS A 206 5.30 3.41 -23.92
CA LYS A 206 5.42 4.32 -25.09
C LYS A 206 5.91 3.59 -26.33
N VAL A 207 6.78 2.60 -26.14
CA VAL A 207 7.32 1.74 -27.18
C VAL A 207 7.29 0.34 -26.61
N LEU A 208 6.62 -0.61 -27.29
CA LEU A 208 6.73 -2.00 -26.90
C LEU A 208 8.20 -2.39 -26.95
N PRO A 209 8.77 -3.02 -25.91
CA PRO A 209 10.10 -3.59 -26.02
C PRO A 209 10.05 -4.50 -27.24
N LYS A 210 10.89 -4.23 -28.25
CA LYS A 210 11.12 -5.23 -29.31
C LYS A 210 11.47 -6.50 -28.55
N MET A 211 10.66 -7.54 -28.67
CA MET A 211 10.84 -8.78 -27.92
C MET A 211 12.21 -9.36 -28.27
N ALA A 212 13.22 -9.00 -27.50
CA ALA A 212 14.41 -9.81 -27.34
C ALA A 212 14.01 -10.79 -26.25
N PHE A 213 13.56 -11.99 -26.66
CA PHE A 213 13.70 -13.17 -25.82
C PHE A 213 15.21 -13.34 -25.57
N SER A 214 15.71 -12.65 -24.56
CA SER A 214 17.08 -12.73 -24.07
C SER A 214 17.00 -12.52 -22.57
N SER A 215 17.18 -13.62 -21.86
CA SER A 215 16.91 -13.84 -20.46
C SER A 215 17.91 -13.13 -19.54
N HIS A 216 18.01 -11.79 -19.58
CA HIS A 216 18.78 -11.03 -18.59
C HIS A 216 18.15 -9.64 -18.37
N TRP A 217 17.47 -9.47 -17.23
CA TRP A 217 17.07 -8.16 -16.70
C TRP A 217 18.32 -7.44 -16.12
N PRO A 218 18.46 -6.10 -16.24
CA PRO A 218 19.62 -5.40 -15.71
C PRO A 218 19.55 -5.31 -14.19
N SER A 219 20.33 -6.15 -13.50
CA SER A 219 20.59 -5.99 -12.07
C SER A 219 21.33 -4.69 -11.83
N HIS A 220 20.76 -3.78 -11.05
CA HIS A 220 21.46 -2.61 -10.52
C HIS A 220 22.69 -3.07 -9.73
N LYS A 221 23.88 -2.93 -10.32
CA LYS A 221 25.14 -3.06 -9.58
C LYS A 221 25.25 -1.86 -8.65
N ARG A 222 25.11 -2.11 -7.34
CA ARG A 222 25.60 -1.20 -6.30
C ARG A 222 27.10 -1.02 -6.51
N GLY A 223 27.51 0.20 -6.85
CA GLY A 223 28.91 0.58 -6.88
C GLY A 223 29.47 0.54 -5.46
N ILE A 224 30.29 -0.46 -5.17
CA ILE A 224 31.18 -0.47 -4.01
C ILE A 224 32.42 0.30 -4.45
N THR A 225 32.55 1.54 -4.02
CA THR A 225 33.83 2.24 -3.97
C THR A 225 34.71 1.54 -2.94
N LYS A 226 35.80 0.93 -3.41
CA LYS A 226 36.89 0.44 -2.56
C LYS A 226 37.72 1.62 -2.07
N CYS A 227 37.97 1.68 -0.77
CA CYS A 227 39.27 2.08 -0.23
C CYS A 227 40.07 0.81 0.04
#